data_AF-A0A2W5TNC0-F1
#
_entry.id   AF-A0A2W5TNC0-F1
#
_cell.length_a   1.000
_cell.length_b   1.000
_cell.length_c   1.000
_cell.angle_alpha   90.00
_cell.angle_beta   90.00
_cell.angle_gamma   90.00
#
_symmetry.space_group_name_H-M   'P 1'
#
loop_
_entity.id
_entity.type
_entity.pdbx_description
1 polymer ?
#
loop_
_entity_poly.entity_id
_entity_poly.type
_entity_poly.pdbx_seq_one_letter_code
_entity_poly.pdbx_strand_id
1 'polypeptide(L)'
;MKKLLTMCALAAVGGLVACGGGNMNPDGGTGGGSGGGTASGGGTGTNDFSTSARILAHLEGKTMVMQGDDIPTSPNGFNENIDFGASTQCYQKVSISTLASQFTVTSDLGTLNKMPDAGAVGMCDRTTKANTVMFTSMSVLIENVANNGECFDITSTYNGFKQEGRGSISADGKTVTLELYFAATGHRCADGAVGATGVQLATQAGPVAFTGNAKQVYRLP
;
A
#
# COMPACT_ATOMS: atom_id res chain seq x y z
N MET A 1 12.86 -35.15 -8.29
CA MET A 1 12.96 -34.39 -7.02
C MET A 1 12.16 -33.10 -7.16
N LYS A 2 10.86 -33.13 -6.77
CA LYS A 2 9.96 -31.96 -6.83
C LYS A 2 10.22 -31.11 -5.58
N LYS A 3 10.85 -29.95 -5.73
CA LYS A 3 10.95 -28.96 -4.65
C LYS A 3 9.55 -28.36 -4.44
N LEU A 4 8.85 -28.82 -3.41
CA LEU A 4 7.69 -28.13 -2.86
C LEU A 4 8.18 -26.73 -2.43
N LEU A 5 7.76 -25.69 -3.14
CA LEU A 5 7.73 -24.35 -2.58
C LEU A 5 6.62 -24.34 -1.52
N THR A 6 6.97 -24.73 -0.30
CA THR A 6 6.17 -24.43 0.88
C THR A 6 6.37 -22.95 1.19
N MET A 7 5.66 -22.08 0.47
CA MET A 7 5.41 -20.74 0.96
C MET A 7 4.51 -20.91 2.18
N CYS A 8 5.05 -20.62 3.37
CA CYS A 8 4.24 -20.51 4.58
C CYS A 8 3.09 -19.56 4.29
N ALA A 9 1.88 -20.11 4.26
CA ALA A 9 0.71 -19.38 4.67
C ALA A 9 1.07 -18.66 5.98
N LEU A 10 0.85 -17.35 6.01
CA LEU A 10 0.80 -16.60 7.25
C LEU A 10 -0.36 -17.21 8.03
N ALA A 11 -0.05 -18.25 8.81
CA ALA A 11 -0.99 -18.88 9.70
C ALA A 11 -1.33 -17.84 10.76
N ALA A 12 -2.47 -17.19 10.57
CA ALA A 12 -3.08 -16.33 11.56
C ALA A 12 -3.56 -17.19 12.74
N VAL A 13 -2.66 -17.61 13.62
CA VAL A 13 -2.95 -17.91 15.03
C VAL A 13 -1.68 -17.66 15.86
N GLY A 14 -1.70 -16.63 16.69
CA GLY A 14 -0.88 -16.54 17.91
C GLY A 14 0.63 -16.30 17.76
N GLY A 15 1.06 -15.07 18.04
CA GLY A 15 2.33 -14.75 18.69
C GLY A 15 3.64 -15.11 17.98
N LEU A 16 4.29 -14.11 17.39
CA LEU A 16 5.75 -14.06 17.29
C LEU A 16 6.18 -12.62 17.67
N VAL A 17 6.62 -12.42 18.92
CA VAL A 17 8.02 -12.49 19.36
C VAL A 17 8.92 -11.62 18.49
N ALA A 18 9.00 -10.36 18.90
CA ALA A 18 10.06 -9.45 18.53
C ALA A 18 11.40 -10.01 19.02
N CYS A 19 12.32 -10.27 18.10
CA CYS A 19 13.71 -10.57 18.41
C CYS A 19 14.57 -9.32 18.15
N GLY A 20 15.03 -8.70 19.24
CA GLY A 20 16.23 -7.86 19.35
C GLY A 20 16.20 -6.51 18.61
N GLY A 21 16.28 -5.35 19.26
CA GLY A 21 17.13 -5.01 20.40
C GLY A 21 18.41 -4.35 19.88
N GLY A 22 18.33 -3.08 19.52
CA GLY A 22 19.46 -2.25 19.06
C GLY A 22 19.23 -0.80 19.47
N ASN A 23 19.85 -0.42 20.57
CA ASN A 23 19.82 0.90 21.18
C ASN A 23 20.55 1.92 20.29
N MET A 24 19.87 2.96 19.79
CA MET A 24 20.51 4.17 19.28
C MET A 24 19.76 5.40 19.76
N ASN A 25 20.35 6.05 20.77
CA ASN A 25 20.17 7.48 21.04
C ASN A 25 21.13 8.24 20.12
N PRO A 26 20.71 9.39 19.56
CA PRO A 26 21.44 10.60 19.93
C PRO A 26 20.55 11.84 20.10
N ASP A 27 20.74 12.47 21.26
CA ASP A 27 21.00 13.89 21.48
C ASP A 27 20.38 14.93 20.53
N GLY A 28 19.38 15.62 21.09
CA GLY A 28 19.39 17.07 21.35
C GLY A 28 20.12 17.99 20.36
N GLY A 29 19.32 18.69 19.54
CA GLY A 29 19.76 19.86 18.79
C GLY A 29 18.61 20.82 18.54
N THR A 30 18.47 21.83 19.40
CA THR A 30 17.67 23.04 19.18
C THR A 30 18.25 23.88 18.05
N GLY A 31 17.46 24.20 17.02
CA GLY A 31 17.81 25.15 15.97
C GLY A 31 16.57 25.78 15.39
N GLY A 32 16.28 27.02 15.80
CA GLY A 32 15.21 27.84 15.24
C GLY A 32 15.56 28.33 13.83
N GLY A 33 14.52 28.51 13.02
CA GLY A 33 14.63 29.05 11.67
C GLY A 33 13.26 29.43 11.12
N SER A 34 12.81 30.63 11.48
CA SER A 34 11.65 31.29 10.86
C SER A 34 11.94 31.60 9.39
N GLY A 35 11.15 31.02 8.48
CA GLY A 35 11.18 31.35 7.05
C GLY A 35 9.76 31.55 6.55
N GLY A 36 9.32 32.81 6.52
CA GLY A 36 8.02 33.20 5.94
C GLY A 36 8.01 32.98 4.44
N GLY A 37 7.13 32.08 3.99
CA GLY A 37 6.79 31.90 2.58
C GLY A 37 5.60 32.78 2.22
N THR A 38 5.88 33.86 1.49
CA THR A 38 4.90 34.76 0.90
C THR A 38 3.90 33.99 0.03
N ALA A 39 2.62 34.08 0.37
CA ALA A 39 1.54 33.62 -0.49
C ALA A 39 1.51 34.47 -1.77
N SER A 40 1.83 33.87 -2.91
CA SER A 40 1.53 34.44 -4.22
C SER A 40 0.29 33.76 -4.77
N GLY A 41 -0.85 34.44 -4.66
CA GLY A 41 -2.09 34.02 -5.30
C GLY A 41 -2.09 34.32 -6.80
N GLY A 42 -2.83 33.50 -7.56
CA GLY A 42 -3.32 33.86 -8.89
C GLY A 42 -3.06 32.83 -9.99
N GLY A 43 -3.74 31.68 -9.93
CA GLY A 43 -3.82 30.72 -11.04
C GLY A 43 -4.87 29.64 -10.74
N THR A 44 -5.80 29.42 -11.67
CA THR A 44 -6.92 28.46 -11.63
C THR A 44 -6.67 27.14 -10.86
N GLY A 45 -7.26 27.00 -9.67
CA GLY A 45 -7.79 25.76 -9.08
C GLY A 45 -6.89 24.51 -9.02
N THR A 46 -5.61 24.60 -8.66
CA THR A 46 -4.77 23.41 -8.43
C THR A 46 -4.75 23.05 -6.94
N ASN A 47 -5.05 21.80 -6.60
CA ASN A 47 -4.99 21.34 -5.21
C ASN A 47 -3.54 21.35 -4.68
N ASP A 48 -3.37 21.66 -3.40
CA ASP A 48 -2.06 21.67 -2.72
C ASP A 48 -1.91 20.41 -1.85
N PHE A 49 -0.97 19.55 -2.24
CA PHE A 49 -0.60 18.31 -1.59
C PHE A 49 0.87 18.32 -1.16
N SER A 50 1.47 19.50 -0.93
CA SER A 50 2.89 19.67 -0.62
C SER A 50 3.34 19.10 0.75
N THR A 51 2.41 18.66 1.60
CA THR A 51 2.72 18.14 2.95
C THR A 51 1.82 16.97 3.32
N SER A 52 2.27 16.16 4.29
CA SER A 52 1.48 15.03 4.82
C SER A 52 0.13 15.48 5.39
N ALA A 53 0.11 16.58 6.14
CA ALA A 53 -1.11 17.15 6.70
C ALA A 53 -2.11 17.56 5.61
N ARG A 54 -1.65 18.13 4.50
CA ARG A 54 -2.52 18.52 3.37
C ARG A 54 -3.07 17.31 2.62
N ILE A 55 -2.25 16.28 2.42
CA ILE A 55 -2.69 15.02 1.83
C ILE A 55 -3.78 14.38 2.71
N LEU A 56 -3.52 14.23 4.02
CA LEU A 56 -4.49 13.64 4.94
C LEU A 56 -5.79 14.47 5.00
N ALA A 57 -5.68 15.81 5.06
CA ALA A 57 -6.86 16.68 5.03
C ALA A 57 -7.67 16.55 3.73
N HIS A 58 -7.01 16.31 2.59
CA HIS A 58 -7.71 16.05 1.33
C HIS A 58 -8.44 14.71 1.33
N LEU A 59 -7.88 13.67 1.96
CA LEU A 59 -8.47 12.34 2.00
C LEU A 59 -9.56 12.21 3.08
N GLU A 60 -9.49 13.02 4.14
CA GLU A 60 -10.39 12.98 5.28
C GLU A 60 -11.88 13.04 4.88
N GLY A 61 -12.67 12.12 5.42
CA GLY A 61 -14.11 12.00 5.13
C GLY A 61 -14.43 11.42 3.74
N LYS A 62 -13.44 11.17 2.88
CA LYS A 62 -13.64 10.60 1.55
C LYS A 62 -13.45 9.09 1.54
N THR A 63 -14.00 8.47 0.49
CA THR A 63 -13.77 7.06 0.19
C THR A 63 -13.08 6.92 -1.16
N MET A 64 -11.90 6.33 -1.13
CA MET A 64 -11.09 5.95 -2.29
C MET A 64 -11.55 4.58 -2.78
N VAL A 65 -11.74 4.39 -4.10
CA VAL A 65 -12.23 3.12 -4.67
C VAL A 65 -11.31 2.62 -5.78
N MET A 66 -10.89 1.36 -5.68
CA MET A 66 -10.12 0.63 -6.69
C MET A 66 -10.96 -0.55 -7.21
N GLN A 67 -11.13 -0.66 -8.53
CA GLN A 67 -11.92 -1.72 -9.18
C GLN A 67 -11.54 -1.90 -10.66
N GLY A 68 -11.82 -3.05 -11.25
CA GLY A 68 -11.54 -3.31 -12.67
C GLY A 68 -10.04 -3.19 -13.00
N ASP A 69 -9.71 -2.41 -14.02
CA ASP A 69 -8.32 -2.19 -14.48
C ASP A 69 -7.47 -1.38 -13.49
N ASP A 70 -8.10 -0.70 -12.54
CA ASP A 70 -7.39 0.02 -11.48
C ASP A 70 -6.76 -0.94 -10.44
N ILE A 71 -7.17 -2.22 -10.42
CA ILE A 71 -6.57 -3.27 -9.59
C ILE A 71 -5.38 -3.91 -10.32
N PRO A 72 -4.16 -3.86 -9.76
CA PRO A 72 -2.98 -4.42 -10.41
C PRO A 72 -2.94 -5.96 -10.30
N THR A 73 -2.06 -6.62 -11.04
CA THR A 73 -1.92 -8.09 -11.05
C THR A 73 -1.13 -8.64 -9.86
N SER A 74 -0.38 -7.78 -9.17
CA SER A 74 0.40 -8.15 -7.98
C SER A 74 0.21 -7.12 -6.86
N PRO A 75 -1.02 -6.92 -6.37
CA PRO A 75 -1.27 -6.03 -5.25
C PRO A 75 -0.42 -6.45 -4.05
N ASN A 76 0.03 -5.47 -3.27
CA ASN A 76 0.91 -5.67 -2.11
C ASN A 76 2.17 -6.53 -2.37
N GLY A 77 2.60 -6.64 -3.63
CA GLY A 77 3.78 -7.40 -4.06
C GLY A 77 3.54 -8.88 -4.36
N PHE A 78 2.33 -9.42 -4.20
CA PHE A 78 2.07 -10.84 -4.48
C PHE A 78 1.06 -11.03 -5.59
N ASN A 79 1.30 -12.03 -6.43
CA ASN A 79 0.43 -12.39 -7.53
C ASN A 79 -0.97 -12.74 -7.00
N GLU A 80 -1.99 -12.10 -7.56
CA GLU A 80 -3.40 -12.28 -7.19
C GLU A 80 -3.93 -13.71 -7.38
N ASN A 81 -3.23 -14.51 -8.19
CA ASN A 81 -3.57 -15.89 -8.50
C ASN A 81 -3.06 -16.89 -7.45
N ILE A 82 -2.34 -16.45 -6.41
CA ILE A 82 -1.86 -17.34 -5.35
C ILE A 82 -2.91 -17.45 -4.25
N ASP A 83 -3.31 -18.68 -3.92
CA ASP A 83 -4.23 -18.99 -2.83
C ASP A 83 -3.53 -18.82 -1.47
N PHE A 84 -3.86 -17.73 -0.78
CA PHE A 84 -3.49 -17.47 0.60
C PHE A 84 -4.70 -17.61 1.54
N GLY A 85 -5.73 -18.36 1.13
CA GLY A 85 -6.99 -18.46 1.85
C GLY A 85 -7.67 -17.10 2.00
N ALA A 86 -8.01 -16.72 3.24
CA ALA A 86 -8.66 -15.45 3.54
C ALA A 86 -7.77 -14.21 3.25
N SER A 87 -6.47 -14.40 3.05
CA SER A 87 -5.50 -13.34 2.73
C SER A 87 -5.18 -13.25 1.23
N THR A 88 -5.88 -14.02 0.40
CA THR A 88 -5.73 -13.96 -1.06
C THR A 88 -6.04 -12.56 -1.56
N GLN A 89 -5.23 -12.05 -2.50
CA GLN A 89 -5.35 -10.70 -3.02
C GLN A 89 -6.08 -10.63 -4.37
N CYS A 90 -6.91 -11.63 -4.65
CA CYS A 90 -7.83 -11.64 -5.77
C CYS A 90 -8.95 -10.65 -5.46
N TYR A 91 -8.71 -9.36 -5.71
CA TYR A 91 -9.67 -8.31 -5.43
C TYR A 91 -10.65 -8.14 -6.60
N GLN A 92 -11.95 -8.08 -6.28
CA GLN A 92 -12.95 -7.53 -7.19
C GLN A 92 -13.02 -6.01 -7.04
N LYS A 93 -13.02 -5.54 -5.79
CA LYS A 93 -13.14 -4.12 -5.44
C LYS A 93 -12.50 -3.88 -4.08
N VAL A 94 -11.80 -2.75 -3.93
CA VAL A 94 -11.31 -2.28 -2.64
C VAL A 94 -11.78 -0.85 -2.44
N SER A 95 -12.36 -0.59 -1.28
CA SER A 95 -12.71 0.76 -0.83
C SER A 95 -11.89 1.11 0.41
N ILE A 96 -11.36 2.32 0.47
CA ILE A 96 -10.66 2.85 1.64
C ILE A 96 -11.38 4.13 2.07
N SER A 97 -12.06 4.07 3.20
CA SER A 97 -12.64 5.25 3.86
C SER A 97 -11.63 5.85 4.83
N THR A 98 -11.41 7.16 4.75
CA THR A 98 -10.47 7.86 5.62
C THR A 98 -11.24 8.67 6.67
N LEU A 99 -10.98 8.42 7.95
CA LEU A 99 -11.55 9.18 9.05
C LEU A 99 -10.54 9.26 10.20
N ALA A 100 -10.36 10.44 10.77
CA ALA A 100 -9.41 10.72 11.84
C ALA A 100 -8.00 10.19 11.52
N SER A 101 -7.53 10.39 10.29
CA SER A 101 -6.24 9.88 9.79
C SER A 101 -6.05 8.35 9.90
N GLN A 102 -7.14 7.60 9.94
CA GLN A 102 -7.16 6.14 9.83
C GLN A 102 -7.83 5.70 8.54
N PHE A 103 -7.36 4.59 8.00
CA PHE A 103 -7.95 3.90 6.86
C PHE A 103 -8.80 2.73 7.33
N THR A 104 -10.08 2.77 7.01
CA THR A 104 -10.94 1.59 7.03
C THR A 104 -11.00 1.02 5.63
N VAL A 105 -10.40 -0.15 5.45
CA VAL A 105 -10.31 -0.83 4.15
C VAL A 105 -11.36 -1.92 4.11
N THR A 106 -12.16 -1.91 3.06
CA THR A 106 -13.12 -2.97 2.71
C THR A 106 -12.69 -3.58 1.40
N SER A 107 -12.32 -4.86 1.44
CA SER A 107 -11.90 -5.64 0.28
C SER A 107 -12.97 -6.66 -0.07
N ASP A 108 -13.62 -6.47 -1.20
CA ASP A 108 -14.44 -7.50 -1.83
C ASP A 108 -13.51 -8.41 -2.64
N LEU A 109 -13.42 -9.66 -2.21
CA LEU A 109 -12.60 -10.68 -2.85
C LEU A 109 -13.38 -11.29 -4.02
N GLY A 110 -12.70 -11.42 -5.16
CA GLY A 110 -13.14 -12.23 -6.29
C GLY A 110 -13.03 -13.73 -5.98
N THR A 111 -13.44 -14.54 -6.95
CA THR A 111 -13.41 -15.99 -6.85
C THR A 111 -12.07 -16.51 -7.36
N LEU A 112 -11.35 -17.28 -6.55
CA LEU A 112 -10.14 -17.94 -6.99
C LEU A 112 -10.48 -19.31 -7.57
N ASN A 113 -10.52 -19.41 -8.89
CA ASN A 113 -10.79 -20.66 -9.59
C ASN A 113 -9.56 -21.56 -9.51
N LYS A 114 -9.64 -22.64 -8.73
CA LYS A 114 -8.54 -23.58 -8.57
C LYS A 114 -8.24 -24.27 -9.90
N MET A 115 -6.97 -24.30 -10.30
CA MET A 115 -6.53 -25.20 -11.35
C MET A 115 -6.26 -26.58 -10.73
N PRO A 116 -6.88 -27.66 -11.22
CA PRO A 116 -6.74 -29.00 -10.63
C PRO A 116 -5.28 -29.47 -10.45
N ASP A 117 -4.36 -28.98 -11.30
CA ASP A 117 -2.97 -29.43 -11.35
C ASP A 117 -1.93 -28.41 -10.83
N ALA A 118 -2.34 -27.20 -10.43
CA ALA A 118 -1.40 -26.08 -10.17
C ALA A 118 -1.06 -25.84 -8.68
N GLY A 119 -1.52 -26.70 -7.77
CA GLY A 119 -1.24 -26.55 -6.34
C GLY A 119 -1.89 -25.30 -5.74
N ALA A 120 -1.10 -24.44 -5.07
CA ALA A 120 -1.57 -23.20 -4.44
C ALA A 120 -1.81 -22.04 -5.45
N VAL A 121 -1.80 -22.31 -6.76
CA VAL A 121 -2.05 -21.31 -7.80
C VAL A 121 -3.39 -21.57 -8.45
N GLY A 122 -4.25 -20.55 -8.50
CA GLY A 122 -5.52 -20.54 -9.22
C GLY A 122 -5.54 -19.51 -10.33
N MET A 123 -6.74 -19.13 -10.75
CA MET A 123 -7.00 -17.99 -11.60
C MET A 123 -8.02 -17.08 -10.91
N CYS A 124 -7.63 -15.84 -10.68
CA CYS A 124 -8.50 -14.84 -10.08
C CYS A 124 -9.60 -14.44 -11.05
N ASP A 125 -10.85 -14.73 -10.68
CA ASP A 125 -12.05 -14.18 -11.32
C ASP A 125 -12.55 -13.00 -10.51
N ARG A 126 -12.31 -11.80 -11.03
CA ARG A 126 -12.76 -10.53 -10.44
C ARG A 126 -14.23 -10.23 -10.71
N THR A 127 -14.90 -10.98 -11.58
CA THR A 127 -16.31 -10.73 -11.94
C THR A 127 -17.28 -11.27 -10.88
N THR A 128 -16.89 -12.36 -10.20
CA THR A 128 -17.71 -13.01 -9.18
C THR A 128 -17.17 -12.76 -7.78
N LYS A 129 -17.92 -12.02 -6.95
CA LYS A 129 -17.58 -11.82 -5.54
C LYS A 129 -17.71 -13.11 -4.73
N ALA A 130 -16.66 -13.49 -4.02
CA ALA A 130 -16.64 -14.65 -3.14
C ALA A 130 -16.86 -14.28 -1.67
N ASN A 131 -16.22 -13.21 -1.18
CA ASN A 131 -16.31 -12.77 0.22
C ASN A 131 -15.98 -11.28 0.37
N THR A 132 -16.20 -10.72 1.57
CA THR A 132 -15.72 -9.40 1.99
C THR A 132 -14.83 -9.55 3.22
N VAL A 133 -13.70 -8.85 3.22
CA VAL A 133 -12.81 -8.71 4.38
C VAL A 133 -12.67 -7.23 4.70
N MET A 134 -12.65 -6.90 5.98
CA MET A 134 -12.51 -5.53 6.47
C MET A 134 -11.41 -5.43 7.51
N PHE A 135 -10.66 -4.34 7.45
CA PHE A 135 -9.61 -4.04 8.43
C PHE A 135 -9.45 -2.52 8.58
N THR A 136 -9.23 -2.08 9.81
CA THR A 136 -9.00 -0.67 10.14
C THR A 136 -7.55 -0.50 10.58
N SER A 137 -6.87 0.49 10.02
CA SER A 137 -5.50 0.82 10.39
C SER A 137 -5.46 1.36 11.81
N MET A 138 -4.46 0.97 12.59
CA MET A 138 -4.12 1.61 13.85
C MET A 138 -3.44 2.95 13.63
N SER A 139 -2.70 3.09 12.52
CA SER A 139 -2.06 4.33 12.11
C SER A 139 -1.83 4.36 10.60
N VAL A 140 -1.86 5.57 10.04
CA VAL A 140 -1.39 5.88 8.69
C VAL A 140 -0.36 7.00 8.80
N LEU A 141 0.84 6.75 8.30
CA LEU A 141 1.94 7.70 8.28
C LEU A 141 2.25 8.07 6.83
N ILE A 142 2.29 9.38 6.54
CA ILE A 142 2.68 9.95 5.24
C ILE A 142 3.89 10.85 5.47
N GLU A 143 4.95 10.62 4.71
CA GLU A 143 6.26 11.26 4.88
C GLU A 143 6.90 11.57 3.52
N ASN A 144 8.00 12.34 3.54
CA ASN A 144 8.86 12.59 2.38
C ASN A 144 8.08 13.03 1.12
N VAL A 145 7.09 13.91 1.31
CA VAL A 145 6.24 14.41 0.24
C VAL A 145 7.07 15.25 -0.73
N ALA A 146 7.06 14.86 -2.00
CA ALA A 146 7.79 15.50 -3.09
C ALA A 146 6.83 16.02 -4.17
N ASN A 147 7.23 17.12 -4.82
CA ASN A 147 6.57 17.70 -6.00
C ASN A 147 5.05 17.78 -5.86
N ASN A 148 4.55 18.36 -4.76
CA ASN A 148 3.11 18.53 -4.54
C ASN A 148 2.29 17.22 -4.65
N GLY A 149 2.77 16.14 -4.02
CA GLY A 149 2.06 14.87 -3.95
C GLY A 149 2.25 13.96 -5.17
N GLU A 150 3.15 14.29 -6.11
CA GLU A 150 3.55 13.35 -7.16
C GLU A 150 4.28 12.12 -6.60
N CYS A 151 4.89 12.24 -5.42
CA CYS A 151 5.37 11.11 -4.64
C CYS A 151 5.32 11.43 -3.14
N PHE A 152 4.89 10.48 -2.32
CA PHE A 152 5.06 10.49 -0.87
C PHE A 152 5.27 9.06 -0.35
N ASP A 153 6.02 8.92 0.72
CA ASP A 153 6.13 7.64 1.42
C ASP A 153 4.87 7.42 2.25
N ILE A 154 4.39 6.18 2.29
CA ILE A 154 3.22 5.81 3.08
C ILE A 154 3.46 4.52 3.87
N THR A 155 2.97 4.49 5.09
CA THR A 155 2.97 3.31 5.95
C THR A 155 1.65 3.21 6.68
N SER A 156 0.90 2.13 6.40
CA SER A 156 -0.37 1.81 7.07
C SER A 156 -0.15 0.61 7.97
N THR A 157 -0.34 0.79 9.27
CA THR A 157 -0.19 -0.28 10.26
C THR A 157 -1.56 -0.81 10.67
N TYR A 158 -1.73 -2.12 10.66
CA TYR A 158 -2.95 -2.83 11.05
C TYR A 158 -2.66 -3.78 12.20
N ASN A 159 -3.71 -4.35 12.78
CA ASN A 159 -3.53 -5.41 13.76
C ASN A 159 -2.93 -6.66 13.11
N GLY A 160 -1.65 -6.95 13.39
CA GLY A 160 -0.95 -8.15 12.95
C GLY A 160 -0.19 -8.03 11.61
N PHE A 161 -0.29 -6.91 10.89
CA PHE A 161 0.48 -6.67 9.67
C PHE A 161 0.63 -5.18 9.36
N LYS A 162 1.53 -4.84 8.44
CA LYS A 162 1.68 -3.49 7.90
C LYS A 162 1.79 -3.52 6.38
N GLN A 163 1.48 -2.40 5.76
CA GLN A 163 1.67 -2.14 4.34
C GLN A 163 2.50 -0.87 4.19
N GLU A 164 3.56 -0.97 3.39
CA GLU A 164 4.54 0.10 3.23
C GLU A 164 4.84 0.31 1.76
N GLY A 165 5.10 1.55 1.38
CA GLY A 165 5.19 1.90 -0.01
C GLY A 165 5.37 3.38 -0.27
N ARG A 166 4.99 3.75 -1.48
CA ARG A 166 4.89 5.11 -1.96
C ARG A 166 3.54 5.34 -2.59
N GLY A 167 3.09 6.58 -2.59
CA GLY A 167 1.85 6.98 -3.23
C GLY A 167 2.00 8.26 -4.04
N SER A 168 1.00 8.54 -4.86
CA SER A 168 0.86 9.80 -5.59
C SER A 168 -0.60 10.22 -5.65
N ILE A 169 -0.84 11.53 -5.76
CA ILE A 169 -2.16 12.12 -6.00
C ILE A 169 -2.09 12.92 -7.30
N SER A 170 -3.05 12.71 -8.20
CA SER A 170 -3.18 13.51 -9.42
C SER A 170 -3.44 14.98 -9.08
N ALA A 171 -3.01 15.91 -9.94
CA ALA A 171 -3.16 17.35 -9.70
C ALA A 171 -4.63 17.79 -9.45
N ASP A 172 -5.59 17.11 -10.09
CA ASP A 172 -7.03 17.34 -9.89
C ASP A 172 -7.58 16.75 -8.57
N GLY A 173 -6.76 16.02 -7.83
CA GLY A 173 -7.10 15.41 -6.54
C GLY A 173 -8.05 14.22 -6.63
N LYS A 174 -8.34 13.71 -7.83
CA LYS A 174 -9.36 12.66 -8.04
C LYS A 174 -8.79 11.25 -8.13
N THR A 175 -7.50 11.12 -8.37
CA THR A 175 -6.82 9.82 -8.48
C THR A 175 -5.71 9.74 -7.46
N VAL A 176 -5.74 8.70 -6.64
CA VAL A 176 -4.68 8.36 -5.69
C VAL A 176 -4.08 7.04 -6.15
N THR A 177 -2.79 6.99 -6.45
CA THR A 177 -2.11 5.72 -6.75
C THR A 177 -1.27 5.33 -5.56
N LEU A 178 -1.48 4.12 -5.03
CA LEU A 178 -0.66 3.55 -3.95
C LEU A 178 0.11 2.35 -4.48
N GLU A 179 1.40 2.30 -4.26
CA GLU A 179 2.24 1.14 -4.53
C GLU A 179 2.74 0.62 -3.18
N LEU A 180 1.95 -0.27 -2.59
CA LEU A 180 2.17 -0.84 -1.26
C LEU A 180 2.73 -2.25 -1.37
N TYR A 181 3.41 -2.69 -0.32
CA TYR A 181 3.99 -4.02 -0.14
C TYR A 181 3.85 -4.47 1.33
N PHE A 182 3.69 -5.77 1.58
CA PHE A 182 3.72 -6.30 2.96
C PHE A 182 5.13 -6.33 3.55
N ALA A 183 6.14 -6.62 2.73
CA ALA A 183 7.54 -6.61 3.12
C ALA A 183 8.46 -6.48 1.89
N ALA A 184 9.12 -5.34 1.74
CA ALA A 184 10.01 -5.07 0.61
C ALA A 184 11.09 -4.04 0.95
N THR A 185 12.03 -3.82 0.04
CA THR A 185 12.96 -2.66 0.01
C THR A 185 12.94 -2.02 -1.37
N GLY A 186 13.45 -0.79 -1.53
CA GLY A 186 13.46 -0.10 -2.83
C GLY A 186 12.09 0.49 -3.23
N HIS A 187 11.17 0.61 -2.28
CA HIS A 187 9.76 1.00 -2.50
C HIS A 187 9.43 2.41 -2.02
N ARG A 188 10.42 3.20 -1.61
CA ARG A 188 10.22 4.58 -1.14
C ARG A 188 10.40 5.58 -2.27
N CYS A 189 9.96 6.81 -2.08
CA CYS A 189 10.12 7.89 -3.06
C CYS A 189 11.59 8.24 -3.32
N ALA A 190 12.47 8.02 -2.34
CA ALA A 190 13.91 8.15 -2.52
C ALA A 190 14.50 7.13 -3.51
N ASP A 191 13.84 5.98 -3.68
CA ASP A 191 14.25 4.92 -4.60
C ASP A 191 13.65 5.09 -6.02
N GLY A 192 12.73 6.04 -6.18
CA GLY A 192 12.07 6.34 -7.45
C GLY A 192 10.58 6.67 -7.30
N ALA A 193 10.00 7.19 -8.39
CA ALA A 193 8.57 7.49 -8.45
C ALA A 193 7.70 6.22 -8.32
N VAL A 194 6.40 6.40 -8.10
CA VAL A 194 5.42 5.30 -8.07
C VAL A 194 5.52 4.46 -9.34
N GLY A 195 5.70 3.14 -9.19
CA GLY A 195 5.93 2.20 -10.29
C GLY A 195 7.38 2.06 -10.75
N ALA A 196 8.35 2.68 -10.06
CA ALA A 196 9.76 2.49 -10.36
C ALA A 196 10.20 1.04 -10.12
N THR A 197 11.09 0.56 -10.99
CA THR A 197 11.71 -0.77 -10.87
C THR A 197 12.72 -0.82 -9.70
N GLY A 198 13.15 -2.02 -9.31
CA GLY A 198 14.20 -2.21 -8.30
C GLY A 198 13.67 -2.53 -6.90
N VAL A 199 12.36 -2.71 -6.75
CA VAL A 199 11.76 -3.22 -5.52
C VAL A 199 12.19 -4.68 -5.31
N GLN A 200 12.63 -5.00 -4.10
CA GLN A 200 12.98 -6.36 -3.69
C GLN A 200 11.97 -6.83 -2.63
N LEU A 201 11.25 -7.92 -2.88
CA LEU A 201 10.34 -8.52 -1.91
C LEU A 201 11.13 -9.35 -0.90
N ALA A 202 10.80 -9.20 0.38
CA ALA A 202 11.35 -10.07 1.42
C ALA A 202 10.67 -11.44 1.36
N THR A 203 11.46 -12.50 1.15
CA THR A 203 10.97 -13.88 1.20
C THR A 203 11.81 -14.71 2.16
N GLN A 204 11.33 -15.88 2.58
CA GLN A 204 12.10 -16.80 3.42
C GLN A 204 13.40 -17.28 2.76
N ALA A 205 13.45 -17.31 1.43
CA ALA A 205 14.64 -17.70 0.67
C ALA A 205 15.63 -16.53 0.46
N GLY A 206 15.30 -15.33 0.94
CA GLY A 206 16.04 -14.10 0.71
C GLY A 206 15.27 -13.09 -0.15
N PRO A 207 15.84 -11.90 -0.37
CA PRO A 207 15.21 -10.87 -1.21
C PRO A 207 15.09 -11.32 -2.67
N VAL A 208 13.93 -11.11 -3.28
CA VAL A 208 13.65 -11.44 -4.68
C VAL A 208 13.20 -10.19 -5.43
N ALA A 209 13.72 -9.97 -6.64
CA ALA A 209 13.31 -8.85 -7.47
C ALA A 209 11.81 -8.92 -7.82
N PHE A 210 11.11 -7.82 -7.57
CA PHE A 210 9.73 -7.66 -7.98
C PHE A 210 9.66 -7.32 -9.46
N THR A 211 8.92 -8.13 -10.22
CA THR A 211 8.71 -7.95 -11.66
C THR A 211 7.23 -7.78 -12.02
N GLY A 212 6.35 -7.68 -11.02
CA GLY A 212 4.92 -7.52 -11.22
C GLY A 212 4.49 -6.06 -11.34
N ASN A 213 3.19 -5.83 -11.28
CA ASN A 213 2.60 -4.51 -11.11
C ASN A 213 1.95 -4.45 -9.72
N ALA A 214 2.29 -3.46 -8.91
CA ALA A 214 1.71 -3.24 -7.58
C ALA A 214 0.98 -1.89 -7.47
N LYS A 215 0.83 -1.15 -8.58
CA LYS A 215 0.14 0.16 -8.60
C LYS A 215 -1.36 -0.02 -8.42
N GLN A 216 -1.82 0.27 -7.22
CA GLN A 216 -3.22 0.28 -6.83
C GLN A 216 -3.79 1.66 -7.11
N VAL A 217 -4.65 1.78 -8.11
CA VAL A 217 -5.22 3.06 -8.50
C VAL A 217 -6.57 3.23 -7.82
N TYR A 218 -6.74 4.32 -7.07
CA TYR A 218 -7.99 4.63 -6.40
C TYR A 218 -8.60 5.90 -6.98
N ARG A 219 -9.90 5.85 -7.23
CA ARG A 219 -10.71 6.99 -7.64
C ARG A 219 -11.43 7.55 -6.43
N LEU A 220 -11.38 8.87 -6.29
CA LEU A 220 -12.18 9.64 -5.35
C LEU A 220 -13.43 10.16 -6.09
N PRO A 221 -14.62 10.11 -5.46
CA PRO A 221 -15.84 10.68 -6.02
C PRO A 221 -15.76 12.21 -6.16
#